data_AF-A0A4R1FWA4-F1
#
_entry.id   AF-A0A4R1FWA4-F1
#
_cell.length_a   1.000
_cell.length_b   1.000
_cell.length_c   1.000
_cell.angle_alpha   90.00
_cell.angle_beta   90.00
_cell.angle_gamma   90.00
#
_symmetry.space_group_name_H-M   'P 1'
#
loop_
_entity.id
_entity.type
_entity.pdbx_description
1 polymer ?
#
loop_
_entity_poly.entity_id
_entity_poly.type
_entity_poly.pdbx_seq_one_letter_code
_entity_poly.pdbx_strand_id
1 'polypeptide(L)'
;MVTAPAAQAAVPLHTETGLNSLTFTFVNNDDDVTTCEAYAAGPVSFRTPSTRVPARSRTAVVFVDVPAGNYVINWACRGFAQGKRVVTVGGDPTTGTAPHQGVAPTSPGQGLATGSAGSS
;
A
#
# COMPACT_ATOMS: atom_id res chain seq x y z
N MET A 1 -35.24 -14.85 9.91
CA MET A 1 -33.91 -14.59 10.49
C MET A 1 -33.15 -13.78 9.45
N VAL A 2 -32.91 -12.49 9.71
CA VAL A 2 -32.14 -11.64 8.79
C VAL A 2 -30.68 -11.86 9.15
N THR A 3 -29.96 -12.60 8.32
CA THR A 3 -28.51 -12.77 8.45
C THR A 3 -27.88 -11.39 8.34
N ALA A 4 -27.25 -10.90 9.41
CA ALA A 4 -26.46 -9.68 9.33
C ALA A 4 -25.43 -9.84 8.21
N PRO A 5 -25.19 -8.81 7.37
CA PRO A 5 -24.13 -8.89 6.37
C PRO A 5 -22.83 -9.20 7.12
N ALA A 6 -22.16 -10.28 6.73
CA ALA A 6 -20.84 -10.60 7.24
C ALA A 6 -19.99 -9.34 7.03
N ALA A 7 -19.49 -8.77 8.13
CA ALA A 7 -18.57 -7.64 8.05
C ALA A 7 -17.44 -8.07 7.12
N GLN A 8 -17.33 -7.42 5.96
CA GLN A 8 -16.23 -7.69 5.04
C GLN A 8 -14.95 -7.53 5.84
N ALA A 9 -14.14 -8.58 5.89
CA ALA A 9 -12.91 -8.57 6.63
C ALA A 9 -12.04 -7.41 6.12
N ALA A 10 -11.75 -6.47 7.02
CA ALA A 10 -11.03 -5.27 6.68
C ALA A 10 -9.59 -5.63 6.31
N VAL A 11 -9.11 -5.14 5.18
CA VAL A 11 -7.70 -5.25 4.76
C VAL A 11 -6.98 -4.02 5.29
N PRO A 12 -6.20 -4.13 6.39
CA PRO A 12 -5.56 -2.96 6.98
C PRO A 12 -4.46 -2.42 6.07
N LEU A 13 -4.31 -1.10 6.08
CA LEU A 13 -3.20 -0.41 5.45
C LEU A 13 -2.25 0.12 6.52
N HIS A 14 -0.98 -0.30 6.45
CA HIS A 14 0.10 0.36 7.17
C HIS A 14 0.79 1.36 6.24
N THR A 15 1.15 2.50 6.81
CA THR A 15 1.86 3.56 6.10
C THR A 15 3.12 3.93 6.87
N GLU A 16 4.25 3.94 6.20
CA GLU A 16 5.53 4.35 6.77
C GLU A 16 6.03 5.58 5.99
N THR A 17 6.35 6.64 6.71
CA THR A 17 6.84 7.90 6.15
C THR A 17 8.35 7.99 6.32
N GLY A 18 9.07 8.22 5.23
CA GLY A 18 10.49 8.58 5.25
C GLY A 18 10.71 10.02 4.82
N LEU A 19 11.99 10.39 4.63
CA LEU A 19 12.34 11.63 3.95
C LEU A 19 11.90 11.51 2.49
N ASN A 20 11.02 12.43 2.07
CA ASN A 20 10.43 12.48 0.74
C ASN A 20 9.92 11.14 0.19
N SER A 21 9.45 10.27 1.08
CA SER A 21 9.00 8.93 0.71
C SER A 21 7.83 8.47 1.56
N LEU A 22 6.99 7.64 0.95
CA LEU A 22 5.82 7.07 1.58
C LEU A 22 5.64 5.62 1.11
N THR A 23 5.63 4.71 2.07
CA THR A 23 5.40 3.28 1.84
C THR A 23 3.98 2.92 2.26
N PHE A 24 3.28 2.18 1.39
CA PHE A 24 1.94 1.63 1.60
C PHE A 24 2.06 0.12 1.72
N THR A 25 1.69 -0.46 2.85
CA THR A 25 1.71 -1.90 3.08
C THR A 25 0.29 -2.40 3.32
N PHE A 26 -0.28 -3.08 2.33
CA PHE A 26 -1.57 -3.74 2.45
C PHE A 26 -1.39 -5.08 3.14
N VAL A 27 -2.20 -5.36 4.16
CA VAL A 27 -2.15 -6.63 4.90
C VAL A 27 -3.44 -7.40 4.62
N ASN A 28 -3.35 -8.44 3.80
CA ASN A 28 -4.47 -9.32 3.54
C ASN A 28 -4.50 -10.44 4.59
N ASN A 29 -5.37 -10.27 5.58
CA ASN A 29 -5.62 -11.29 6.60
C ASN A 29 -6.65 -12.34 6.17
N ASP A 30 -7.21 -12.24 4.97
CA ASP A 30 -8.19 -13.20 4.46
C ASP A 30 -7.54 -14.47 3.92
N ASP A 31 -8.36 -15.51 3.82
CA ASP A 31 -8.02 -16.77 3.15
C ASP A 31 -8.11 -16.67 1.61
N ASP A 32 -8.63 -15.55 1.09
CA ASP A 32 -8.75 -15.27 -0.34
C ASP A 32 -7.85 -14.13 -0.79
N VAL A 33 -7.41 -14.20 -2.04
CA VAL A 33 -6.68 -13.09 -2.68
C VAL A 33 -7.55 -11.82 -2.76
N THR A 34 -6.91 -10.66 -2.67
CA THR A 34 -7.57 -9.36 -2.85
C THR A 34 -6.77 -8.46 -3.77
N THR A 35 -7.43 -7.44 -4.31
CA THR A 35 -6.78 -6.34 -5.05
C THR A 35 -7.05 -5.06 -4.31
N CYS A 36 -5.98 -4.33 -4.00
CA CYS A 36 -6.03 -3.11 -3.20
C CYS A 36 -5.41 -1.93 -3.94
N GLU A 37 -5.90 -0.75 -3.62
CA GLU A 37 -5.34 0.52 -4.03
C GLU A 37 -5.46 1.54 -2.90
N ALA A 38 -4.51 2.47 -2.84
CA ALA A 38 -4.53 3.60 -1.93
C ALA A 38 -4.37 4.90 -2.71
N TYR A 39 -5.11 5.92 -2.29
CA TYR A 39 -5.07 7.27 -2.82
C TYR A 39 -4.55 8.21 -1.73
N ALA A 40 -3.51 8.98 -2.06
CA ALA A 40 -2.91 9.97 -1.21
C ALA A 40 -3.26 11.37 -1.72
N ALA A 41 -3.89 12.18 -0.88
CA ALA A 41 -4.23 13.58 -1.17
C ALA A 41 -3.47 14.52 -0.24
N GLY A 42 -2.66 15.42 -0.80
CA GLY A 42 -1.86 16.38 -0.04
C GLY A 42 -1.31 17.48 -0.96
N PRO A 43 -0.08 17.98 -0.73
CA PRO A 43 0.60 18.93 -1.61
C PRO A 43 0.59 18.51 -3.09
N VAL A 44 0.74 17.21 -3.33
CA VAL A 44 0.47 16.54 -4.61
C VAL A 44 -0.46 15.37 -4.35
N SER A 45 -1.27 15.00 -5.34
CA SER A 45 -2.17 13.85 -5.24
C SER A 45 -1.70 12.72 -6.14
N PHE A 46 -1.70 11.49 -5.62
CA PHE A 46 -1.25 10.30 -6.35
C PHE A 46 -1.93 9.04 -5.82
N ARG A 47 -1.83 7.95 -6.59
CA ARG A 47 -2.46 6.66 -6.27
C ARG A 47 -1.46 5.53 -6.46
N THR A 48 -1.52 4.52 -5.59
CA THR A 48 -0.83 3.24 -5.83
C THR A 48 -1.42 2.56 -7.07
N PRO A 49 -0.65 1.78 -7.84
CA PRO A 49 -1.24 0.86 -8.81
C PRO A 49 -2.18 -0.13 -8.10
N SER A 50 -3.14 -0.67 -8.84
CA SER A 50 -3.98 -1.78 -8.36
C SER A 50 -3.08 -2.97 -8.05
N THR A 51 -2.95 -3.30 -6.77
CA THR A 51 -1.97 -4.25 -6.27
C THR A 51 -2.67 -5.52 -5.82
N ARG A 52 -2.30 -6.66 -6.40
CA ARG A 52 -2.80 -7.98 -5.98
C ARG A 52 -2.07 -8.41 -4.71
N VAL A 53 -2.82 -8.64 -3.63
CA VAL A 53 -2.30 -9.06 -2.32
C VAL A 53 -2.78 -10.48 -2.05
N PRO A 54 -1.89 -11.50 -2.12
CA PRO A 54 -2.26 -12.89 -1.85
C PRO A 54 -2.94 -13.10 -0.50
N ALA A 55 -3.68 -14.20 -0.35
CA ALA A 55 -4.24 -14.61 0.94
C ALA A 55 -3.15 -14.69 2.02
N ARG A 56 -3.50 -14.31 3.26
CA ARG A 56 -2.62 -14.37 4.44
C ARG A 56 -1.24 -13.76 4.21
N SER A 57 -1.17 -12.65 3.48
CA SER A 57 0.10 -12.03 3.08
C SER A 57 0.07 -10.51 3.17
N ARG A 58 1.21 -9.88 2.91
CA ARG A 58 1.35 -8.42 2.83
C ARG A 58 2.09 -8.02 1.56
N THR A 59 1.72 -6.88 1.00
CA THR A 59 2.38 -6.32 -0.18
C THR A 59 2.64 -4.84 0.05
N ALA A 60 3.88 -4.42 -0.19
CA ALA A 60 4.34 -3.05 -0.02
C ALA A 60 4.49 -2.36 -1.38
N VAL A 61 4.07 -1.10 -1.45
CA VAL A 61 4.27 -0.18 -2.57
C VAL A 61 4.96 1.05 -2.03
N VAL A 62 6.08 1.44 -2.63
CA VAL A 62 6.88 2.58 -2.17
C VAL A 62 6.81 3.70 -3.19
N PHE A 63 6.62 4.92 -2.69
CA PHE A 63 6.78 6.14 -3.45
C PHE A 63 7.96 6.93 -2.91
N VAL A 64 8.77 7.45 -3.85
CA VAL A 64 9.85 8.39 -3.59
C VAL A 64 9.52 9.73 -4.26
N ASP A 65 10.32 10.74 -3.96
CA ASP A 65 10.08 12.14 -4.36
C ASP A 65 8.70 12.65 -3.94
N VAL A 66 8.18 12.17 -2.80
CA VAL A 66 6.95 12.64 -2.19
C VAL A 66 7.24 13.98 -1.52
N PRO A 67 6.62 15.10 -1.94
CA PRO A 67 6.84 16.39 -1.29
C PRO A 67 6.49 16.33 0.20
N ALA A 68 7.28 16.99 1.05
CA ALA A 68 6.98 17.06 2.47
C ALA A 68 5.64 17.76 2.72
N GLY A 69 4.88 17.25 3.69
CA GLY A 69 3.56 17.78 4.03
C GLY A 69 2.60 16.72 4.56
N ASN A 70 1.37 17.17 4.83
CA ASN A 70 0.30 16.31 5.33
C ASN A 70 -0.45 15.67 4.17
N TYR A 71 -0.62 14.35 4.25
CA TYR A 71 -1.38 13.56 3.29
C TYR A 71 -2.53 12.85 3.97
N VAL A 72 -3.67 12.91 3.31
CA VAL A 72 -4.86 12.14 3.62
C VAL A 72 -4.87 10.91 2.72
N ILE A 73 -4.72 9.74 3.33
CA ILE A 73 -4.71 8.45 2.64
C ILE A 73 -6.09 7.82 2.76
N ASN A 74 -6.65 7.41 1.63
CA ASN A 74 -7.85 6.57 1.59
C ASN A 74 -7.49 5.29 0.83
N TRP A 75 -7.97 4.14 1.27
CA TRP A 75 -7.71 2.89 0.56
C TRP A 75 -8.95 2.05 0.37
N ALA A 76 -8.94 1.28 -0.70
CA ALA A 76 -9.99 0.37 -1.08
C ALA A 76 -9.39 -0.97 -1.45
N CYS A 77 -10.09 -2.05 -1.09
CA CYS A 77 -9.75 -3.40 -1.48
C CYS A 77 -11.02 -4.09 -1.97
N ARG A 78 -10.91 -4.88 -3.05
CA ARG A 78 -12.07 -5.49 -3.75
C ARG A 78 -13.12 -4.46 -4.19
N GLY A 79 -12.72 -3.21 -4.44
CA GLY A 79 -13.63 -2.12 -4.81
C GLY A 79 -14.41 -1.50 -3.65
N PHE A 80 -14.20 -1.94 -2.40
CA PHE A 80 -14.84 -1.38 -1.22
C PHE A 80 -13.86 -0.52 -0.43
N ALA A 81 -14.32 0.66 0.00
CA ALA A 81 -13.55 1.54 0.88
C ALA A 81 -13.28 0.83 2.22
N GLN A 82 -12.01 0.77 2.59
CA GLN A 82 -11.53 0.07 3.79
C GLN A 82 -11.25 1.04 4.94
N GLY A 83 -10.85 2.28 4.62
CA GLY A 83 -10.62 3.30 5.63
C GLY A 83 -9.90 4.55 5.14
N LYS A 84 -9.56 5.41 6.10
CA LYS A 84 -8.86 6.68 5.92
C LYS A 84 -7.81 6.87 7.01
N ARG A 85 -6.66 7.44 6.65
CA ARG A 85 -5.55 7.77 7.58
C ARG A 85 -4.93 9.11 7.21
N VAL A 86 -4.36 9.81 8.18
CA VAL A 86 -3.54 11.01 7.94
C VAL A 86 -2.10 10.68 8.28
N VAL A 87 -1.17 11.07 7.41
CA VAL A 87 0.27 10.92 7.60
C VAL A 87 0.98 12.22 7.27
N THR A 88 2.15 12.44 7.87
CA THR A 88 2.99 13.60 7.60
C THR A 88 4.32 13.12 7.03
N VAL A 89 4.61 13.49 5.79
CA VAL A 89 5.88 13.18 5.11
C VAL A 89 6.89 14.28 5.44
N GLY A 90 8.09 13.90 5.87
CA GLY A 90 9.20 14.82 6.14
C GLY A 90 10.12 15.01 4.92
N GLY A 91 11.09 15.91 5.03
CA GLY A 91 12.03 16.25 3.95
C GLY A 91 11.71 17.60 3.32
N ASP A 92 11.98 17.73 2.02
CA ASP A 92 11.82 18.99 1.30
C ASP A 92 10.40 19.15 0.71
N PRO A 93 9.83 20.37 0.70
CA PRO A 93 8.49 20.62 0.17
C PRO A 93 8.42 20.64 -1.37
N THR A 94 9.47 20.19 -2.06
CA THR A 94 9.71 20.28 -3.51
C THR A 94 8.42 20.39 -4.33
N THR A 95 8.10 21.62 -4.76
CA THR A 95 6.93 21.90 -5.57
C THR A 95 7.21 21.53 -7.02
N GLY A 96 6.52 20.54 -7.58
CA GLY A 96 6.57 20.21 -9.00
C GLY A 96 7.18 18.84 -9.35
N THR A 97 7.73 18.11 -8.38
CA THR A 97 8.12 16.71 -8.61
C THR A 97 6.92 15.81 -8.36
N ALA A 98 6.56 15.01 -9.37
CA ALA A 98 5.51 14.00 -9.21
C ALA A 98 6.10 12.77 -8.48
N PRO A 99 5.45 12.29 -7.41
CA PRO A 99 5.86 11.06 -6.76
C PRO A 99 5.86 9.93 -7.77
N HIS A 100 6.92 9.13 -7.78
CA HIS A 100 7.02 7.97 -8.63
C HIS A 100 7.25 6.71 -7.80
N GLN A 101 6.84 5.57 -8.36
CA GLN A 101 6.99 4.31 -7.67
C GLN A 101 8.49 3.97 -7.57
N GLY A 102 8.99 3.94 -6.34
CA GLY A 102 10.34 3.51 -6.02
C GLY A 102 10.43 1.99 -5.91
N VAL A 103 11.65 1.49 -5.75
CA VAL A 103 11.89 0.09 -5.43
C VAL A 103 11.48 -0.11 -3.97
N ALA A 104 10.47 -0.95 -3.73
CA ALA A 104 10.18 -1.38 -2.37
C ALA A 104 11.43 -2.07 -1.80
N PRO A 105 11.86 -1.78 -0.55
CA PRO A 105 12.91 -2.57 0.06
C PRO A 105 12.43 -4.01 0.02
N THR A 106 13.15 -4.86 -0.72
CA THR A 106 12.94 -6.31 -0.68
C THR A 106 13.31 -6.76 0.71
N SER A 107 12.37 -6.67 1.65
CA SER A 107 12.51 -7.39 2.91
C SER A 107 12.33 -8.86 2.56
N PRO A 108 13.36 -9.72 2.74
CA PRO A 108 13.25 -11.13 2.47
C PRO A 108 12.33 -11.75 3.53
N GLY A 109 11.03 -11.79 3.21
CA GLY A 109 9.98 -12.23 4.12
C GLY A 109 9.07 -13.24 3.45
N GLN A 110 9.51 -14.50 3.44
CA GLN A 110 8.69 -15.71 3.40
C GLN A 110 7.70 -15.86 2.22
N GLY A 111 8.25 -16.19 1.05
CA GLY A 111 7.60 -17.16 0.16
C GLY A 111 8.19 -18.54 0.46
N LEU A 112 7.39 -19.46 0.98
CA LEU A 112 7.72 -20.88 0.94
C LEU A 112 7.52 -21.39 -0.50
N ALA A 113 8.57 -22.05 -1.03
CA ALA A 113 8.59 -22.95 -2.20
C ALA A 113 8.51 -22.25 -3.59
N THR A 114 9.19 -22.64 -4.69
CA THR A 114 9.92 -23.86 -5.11
C THR A 114 10.56 -23.60 -6.50
N GLY A 115 11.81 -24.05 -6.73
CA GLY A 115 12.43 -24.30 -8.05
C GLY A 115 12.80 -23.06 -8.90
N SER A 116 13.87 -23.00 -9.69
CA SER A 116 14.96 -23.89 -10.02
C SER A 116 16.19 -23.01 -10.30
N ALA A 117 17.35 -23.38 -9.76
CA ALA A 117 18.62 -22.86 -10.24
C ALA A 117 18.85 -23.41 -11.65
N GLY A 118 18.72 -22.56 -12.66
CA GLY A 118 19.10 -22.84 -14.03
C GLY A 118 20.54 -22.39 -14.25
N SER A 119 21.45 -23.36 -14.35
CA SER A 119 22.83 -23.17 -14.79
C SER A 119 22.87 -22.72 -16.26
N SER A 120 23.78 -21.80 -16.58
CA SER A 120 24.47 -21.71 -17.88
C SER A 120 25.78 -20.96 -17.69
#